data_AF-A0A534R0E0-F1
#
_entry.id   AF-A0A534R0E0-F1
#
_cell.length_a   1.000
_cell.length_b   1.000
_cell.length_c   1.000
_cell.angle_alpha   90.00
_cell.angle_beta   90.00
_cell.angle_gamma   90.00
#
_symmetry.space_group_name_H-M   'P 1'
#
loop_
_entity.id
_entity.type
_entity.pdbx_description
1 polymer ?
#
loop_
_entity_poly.entity_id
_entity_poly.type
_entity_poly.pdbx_seq_one_letter_code
_entity_poly.pdbx_strand_id
1 'polypeptide(L)'
;MAEDPVPPPREAGDTSDELVEAARAGDQAAFGRLVEMHQRPLTRLTHRLLGDRDDADGAVQDTFIKAWTNIRTFRGECRFGTWLARIAVNQCRDRLQRKRLVVTERQLGPESRDGKGASVLERAVDPSPDPEER
;
A
#
# COMPACT_ATOMS: atom_id res chain seq x y z
N MET A 1 -32.92 -14.45 8.74
CA MET A 1 -31.51 -14.25 9.12
C MET A 1 -30.73 -15.34 8.42
N ALA A 2 -30.14 -15.02 7.27
CA ALA A 2 -29.24 -15.95 6.59
C ALA A 2 -27.89 -15.81 7.30
N GLU A 3 -27.45 -16.85 7.99
CA GLU A 3 -26.04 -16.96 8.35
C GLU A 3 -25.25 -16.96 7.04
N ASP A 4 -24.42 -15.93 6.84
CA ASP A 4 -23.38 -15.97 5.83
C ASP A 4 -22.56 -17.26 6.06
N PRO A 5 -22.36 -18.10 5.03
CA PRO A 5 -21.60 -19.32 5.21
C PRO A 5 -20.17 -18.94 5.59
N VAL A 6 -19.76 -19.30 6.80
CA VAL A 6 -18.34 -19.32 7.19
C VAL A 6 -17.63 -20.22 6.16
N PRO A 7 -16.75 -19.68 5.31
CA PRO A 7 -16.04 -20.50 4.34
C PRO A 7 -15.24 -21.58 5.10
N PRO A 8 -15.14 -22.80 4.55
CA PRO A 8 -14.42 -23.89 5.21
C PRO A 8 -12.98 -23.45 5.53
N PRO A 9 -12.35 -23.98 6.60
CA PRO A 9 -10.97 -23.65 6.91
C PRO A 9 -10.11 -24.08 5.73
N ARG A 10 -9.62 -23.14 4.93
CA ARG A 10 -8.69 -23.45 3.84
C ARG A 10 -7.35 -23.84 4.48
N GLU A 11 -7.09 -25.14 4.46
CA GLU A 11 -5.88 -25.79 4.98
C GLU A 11 -4.65 -25.47 4.10
N ALA A 12 -3.46 -25.78 4.62
CA ALA A 12 -2.14 -25.50 4.07
C ALA A 12 -1.94 -26.00 2.61
N GLY A 13 -2.33 -25.19 1.63
CA GLY A 13 -2.15 -25.52 0.22
C GLY A 13 -2.50 -24.40 -0.77
N ASP A 14 -3.26 -23.38 -0.35
CA ASP A 14 -3.66 -22.32 -1.27
C ASP A 14 -2.44 -21.56 -1.82
N THR A 15 -2.37 -21.50 -3.14
CA THR A 15 -1.39 -20.67 -3.85
C THR A 15 -1.71 -19.19 -3.61
N SER A 16 -0.68 -18.34 -3.74
CA SER A 16 -0.87 -16.88 -3.61
C SER A 16 -1.95 -16.35 -4.56
N ASP A 17 -2.14 -16.97 -5.72
CA ASP A 17 -3.10 -16.52 -6.72
C ASP A 17 -4.54 -16.93 -6.34
N GLU A 18 -4.75 -18.14 -5.80
CA GLU A 18 -6.05 -18.58 -5.27
C GLU A 18 -6.51 -17.70 -4.10
N LEU A 19 -5.60 -17.35 -3.19
CA LEU A 19 -5.89 -16.43 -2.09
C LEU A 19 -6.29 -15.04 -2.60
N VAL A 20 -5.64 -14.56 -3.67
CA VAL A 20 -5.99 -13.29 -4.30
C VAL A 20 -7.38 -13.34 -4.91
N GLU A 21 -7.71 -14.38 -5.66
CA GLU A 21 -9.04 -14.51 -6.27
C GLU A 21 -10.15 -14.63 -5.21
N ALA A 22 -9.92 -15.38 -4.13
CA ALA A 22 -10.85 -15.44 -3.01
C ALA A 22 -11.02 -14.07 -2.34
N ALA A 23 -9.91 -13.34 -2.10
CA ALA A 23 -9.96 -12.02 -1.51
C ALA A 23 -10.66 -10.99 -2.43
N ARG A 24 -10.52 -11.12 -3.76
CA ARG A 24 -11.27 -10.32 -4.76
C ARG A 24 -12.77 -10.57 -4.69
N ALA A 25 -13.18 -11.79 -4.33
CA ALA A 25 -14.58 -12.14 -4.08
C ALA A 25 -15.10 -11.66 -2.70
N GLY A 26 -14.26 -11.03 -1.88
CA GLY A 26 -14.62 -10.50 -0.55
C GLY A 26 -14.27 -11.42 0.62
N ASP A 27 -13.51 -12.50 0.39
CA ASP A 27 -13.05 -13.39 1.45
C ASP A 27 -11.98 -12.71 2.32
N GLN A 28 -12.39 -12.29 3.51
CA GLN A 28 -11.51 -11.62 4.47
C GLN A 28 -10.43 -12.56 5.03
N ALA A 29 -10.73 -13.85 5.18
CA ALA A 29 -9.77 -14.82 5.70
C ALA A 29 -8.65 -15.05 4.68
N ALA A 30 -9.00 -15.15 3.39
CA ALA A 30 -8.01 -15.25 2.32
C ALA A 30 -7.09 -14.02 2.28
N PHE A 31 -7.65 -12.82 2.44
CA PHE A 31 -6.84 -11.60 2.56
C PHE A 31 -5.95 -11.60 3.80
N GLY A 32 -6.45 -12.07 4.95
CA GLY A 32 -5.66 -12.23 6.17
C GLY A 32 -4.40 -13.09 5.93
N ARG A 33 -4.52 -14.18 5.17
CA ARG A 33 -3.38 -15.03 4.78
C ARG A 33 -2.39 -14.31 3.87
N LEU A 34 -2.87 -13.49 2.93
CA LEU A 34 -2.01 -12.62 2.13
C LEU A 34 -1.27 -11.59 3.00
N VAL A 35 -1.93 -11.03 4.01
CA VAL A 35 -1.30 -10.12 4.98
C VAL A 35 -0.18 -10.83 5.72
N GLU A 36 -0.43 -12.01 6.29
CA GLU A 36 0.58 -12.81 7.00
C GLU A 36 1.80 -13.10 6.12
N MET A 37 1.58 -13.49 4.85
CA MET A 37 2.64 -13.79 3.90
C MET A 37 3.50 -12.56 3.56
N HIS A 38 2.89 -11.38 3.49
CA HIS A 38 3.54 -10.18 2.98
C HIS A 38 3.94 -9.15 4.04
N GLN A 39 3.47 -9.25 5.28
CA GLN A 39 3.73 -8.28 6.33
C GLN A 39 5.24 -8.10 6.55
N ARG A 40 5.97 -9.19 6.80
CA ARG A 40 7.41 -9.13 7.09
C ARG A 40 8.25 -8.52 5.95
N PRO A 41 8.11 -8.92 4.67
CA PRO A 41 8.83 -8.25 3.58
C PRO A 41 8.41 -6.80 3.38
N LEU A 42 7.13 -6.47 3.59
CA LEU A 42 6.63 -5.09 3.45
C LEU A 42 7.18 -4.17 4.55
N THR A 43 7.16 -4.61 5.80
CA THR A 43 7.78 -3.90 6.94
C THR A 43 9.26 -3.63 6.69
N ARG A 44 10.02 -4.60 6.17
CA ARG A 44 11.44 -4.37 5.81
C ARG A 44 11.60 -3.31 4.72
N LEU A 45 10.71 -3.29 3.72
CA LEU A 45 10.74 -2.29 2.66
C LEU A 45 10.44 -0.89 3.22
N THR A 46 9.35 -0.73 3.97
CA THR A 46 8.95 0.57 4.51
C THR A 46 9.97 1.13 5.50
N HIS A 47 10.55 0.29 6.36
CA HIS A 47 11.64 0.70 7.26
C HIS A 47 12.87 1.22 6.51
N ARG A 48 13.27 0.56 5.41
CA ARG A 48 14.40 1.03 4.60
C ARG A 48 14.13 2.38 3.95
N LEU A 49 12.87 2.68 3.61
CA LEU A 49 12.49 3.92 2.95
C LEU A 49 12.26 5.07 3.93
N LEU A 50 11.69 4.80 5.10
CA LEU A 50 11.25 5.82 6.05
C LEU A 50 12.23 6.05 7.21
N GLY A 51 13.01 5.03 7.59
CA GLY A 51 13.98 5.08 8.69
C GLY A 51 13.36 5.14 10.09
N ASP A 52 12.21 5.79 10.23
CA ASP A 52 11.40 5.87 11.44
C ASP A 52 10.45 4.67 11.57
N ARG A 53 10.36 4.10 12.78
CA ARG A 53 9.56 2.90 13.03
C ARG A 53 8.07 3.16 12.99
N ASP A 54 7.60 4.21 13.64
CA ASP A 54 6.17 4.48 13.75
C ASP A 54 5.58 4.83 12.38
N ASP A 55 6.33 5.55 11.56
CA ASP A 55 5.95 5.80 10.17
C ASP A 55 6.00 4.55 9.30
N ALA A 56 6.98 3.66 9.51
CA ALA A 56 7.08 2.41 8.78
C ALA A 56 5.89 1.48 9.08
N ASP A 57 5.51 1.35 10.36
CA ASP A 57 4.37 0.55 10.80
C ASP A 57 3.05 1.16 10.28
N GLY A 58 2.90 2.48 10.36
CA GLY A 58 1.76 3.19 9.78
C GLY A 58 1.65 3.02 8.26
N ALA A 59 2.77 3.10 7.52
CA ALA A 59 2.78 2.89 6.07
C ALA A 59 2.40 1.46 5.67
N VAL A 60 2.80 0.45 6.46
CA VAL A 60 2.39 -0.94 6.26
C VAL A 60 0.88 -1.09 6.43
N GLN A 61 0.32 -0.52 7.50
CA GLN A 61 -1.11 -0.55 7.77
C GLN A 61 -1.91 0.11 6.63
N ASP A 62 -1.54 1.33 6.25
CA ASP A 62 -2.19 2.07 5.16
C ASP A 62 -2.12 1.30 3.84
N THR A 63 -0.99 0.60 3.61
CA THR A 63 -0.81 -0.23 2.42
C THR A 63 -1.81 -1.38 2.39
N PHE A 64 -1.99 -2.11 3.49
CA PHE A 64 -2.94 -3.22 3.53
C PHE A 64 -4.40 -2.75 3.45
N ILE A 65 -4.74 -1.61 4.06
CA ILE A 65 -6.06 -0.99 3.93
C ILE A 65 -6.32 -0.64 2.46
N LYS A 66 -5.38 0.04 1.80
CA LYS A 66 -5.49 0.37 0.37
C LYS A 66 -5.52 -0.87 -0.52
N ALA A 67 -4.74 -1.89 -0.18
CA ALA A 67 -4.74 -3.15 -0.90
C ALA A 67 -6.12 -3.82 -0.81
N TRP A 68 -6.73 -3.90 0.37
CA TRP A 68 -8.07 -4.46 0.53
C TRP A 68 -9.13 -3.70 -0.27
N THR A 69 -9.12 -2.36 -0.20
CA THR A 69 -10.12 -1.55 -0.94
C THR A 69 -9.94 -1.61 -2.45
N ASN A 70 -8.73 -1.89 -2.94
CA ASN A 70 -8.43 -1.95 -4.37
C ASN A 70 -8.23 -3.37 -4.91
N ILE A 71 -8.32 -4.42 -4.10
CA ILE A 71 -7.97 -5.78 -4.55
C ILE A 71 -8.82 -6.23 -5.74
N ARG A 72 -10.08 -5.78 -5.82
CA ARG A 72 -10.99 -6.08 -6.94
C ARG A 72 -10.46 -5.57 -8.29
N THR A 73 -9.68 -4.49 -8.29
CA THR A 73 -9.09 -3.88 -9.50
C THR A 73 -7.75 -4.53 -9.89
N PHE A 74 -7.19 -5.40 -9.05
CA PHE A 74 -5.97 -6.14 -9.38
C PHE A 74 -6.24 -7.11 -10.54
N ARG A 75 -5.47 -6.97 -11.62
CA ARG A 75 -5.65 -7.69 -12.89
C ARG A 75 -4.76 -8.93 -13.06
N GLY A 76 -3.87 -9.22 -12.10
CA GLY A 76 -2.95 -10.35 -12.20
C GLY A 76 -1.78 -10.17 -13.20
N GLU A 77 -1.60 -8.96 -13.78
CA GLU A 77 -0.51 -8.66 -14.72
C GLU A 77 0.90 -8.74 -14.07
N CYS A 78 0.97 -8.74 -12.75
CA CYS A 78 2.18 -8.97 -11.99
C CYS A 78 1.85 -9.77 -10.72
N ARG A 79 2.87 -10.28 -10.01
CA ARG A 79 2.64 -10.95 -8.72
C ARG A 79 2.03 -9.98 -7.71
N PHE A 80 1.13 -10.46 -6.87
CA PHE A 80 0.49 -9.66 -5.82
C PHE A 80 1.49 -8.90 -4.94
N GLY A 81 2.58 -9.56 -4.53
CA GLY A 81 3.65 -8.90 -3.76
C GLY A 81 4.30 -7.71 -4.48
N THR A 82 4.41 -7.75 -5.81
CA THR A 82 4.92 -6.63 -6.62
C THR A 82 3.93 -5.48 -6.64
N TRP A 83 2.65 -5.77 -6.83
CA TRP A 83 1.59 -4.77 -6.76
C TRP A 83 1.50 -4.12 -5.37
N LEU A 84 1.56 -4.92 -4.32
CA LEU A 84 1.56 -4.46 -2.92
C LEU A 84 2.76 -3.55 -2.61
N ALA A 85 3.95 -3.91 -3.10
CA ALA A 85 5.15 -3.08 -2.93
C ALA A 85 5.01 -1.71 -3.60
N ARG A 86 4.33 -1.60 -4.76
CA ARG A 86 4.05 -0.31 -5.41
C ARG A 86 3.15 0.58 -4.56
N ILE A 87 2.10 0.02 -3.96
CA ILE A 87 1.23 0.75 -3.03
C ILE A 87 2.04 1.27 -1.84
N ALA A 88 2.89 0.43 -1.24
CA ALA A 88 3.74 0.81 -0.12
C ALA A 88 4.74 1.93 -0.45
N VAL A 89 5.38 1.87 -1.63
CA VAL A 89 6.28 2.94 -2.09
C VAL A 89 5.53 4.27 -2.19
N ASN A 90 4.30 4.27 -2.71
CA ASN A 90 3.48 5.48 -2.74
C ASN A 90 3.15 5.97 -1.32
N GLN A 91 2.79 5.08 -0.39
CA GLN A 91 2.54 5.48 1.01
C GLN A 91 3.78 6.09 1.67
N CYS A 92 4.96 5.53 1.40
CA CYS A 92 6.22 6.08 1.91
C CYS A 92 6.52 7.45 1.31
N ARG A 93 6.32 7.63 0.00
CA ARG A 93 6.51 8.92 -0.69
C ARG A 93 5.60 10.00 -0.10
N ASP A 94 4.31 9.70 0.07
CA ASP A 94 3.34 10.63 0.65
C ASP A 94 3.75 11.09 2.06
N ARG A 95 4.26 10.16 2.88
CA ARG A 95 4.76 10.45 4.24
C ARG A 95 6.01 11.32 4.23
N LEU A 96 7.00 11.00 3.40
CA LEU A 96 8.23 11.78 3.25
C LEU A 96 7.93 13.20 2.75
N GLN A 97 6.99 13.35 1.81
CA GLN A 97 6.56 14.65 1.32
C GLN A 97 5.90 15.47 2.43
N ARG A 98 4.99 14.88 3.21
CA ARG A 98 4.37 15.54 4.36
C ARG A 98 5.38 15.96 5.42
N LYS A 99 6.36 15.11 5.76
CA LYS A 99 7.44 15.47 6.68
C LYS A 99 8.23 16.67 6.18
N ARG A 100 8.57 16.71 4.88
CA ARG A 100 9.28 17.84 4.29
C ARG A 100 8.46 19.12 4.43
N LEU A 101 7.16 19.08 4.15
CA LEU A 101 6.28 20.24 4.29
C LEU A 101 6.18 20.74 5.73
N VAL A 102 6.05 19.85 6.71
CA VAL A 102 6.02 20.21 8.14
C VAL A 102 7.34 20.84 8.60
N VAL A 103 8.48 20.31 8.14
CA VAL A 103 9.79 20.92 8.43
C VAL A 103 9.90 22.31 7.79
N THR A 104 9.47 22.45 6.53
CA THR A 104 9.44 23.73 5.81
C THR A 104 8.54 24.75 6.52
N GLU A 105 7.34 24.38 6.96
CA GLU A 105 6.42 25.24 7.72
C GLU A 105 7.00 25.62 9.10
N ARG A 106 7.67 24.69 9.79
CA ARG A 106 8.31 24.99 11.07
C ARG A 106 9.52 25.92 10.95
N GLN A 107 10.21 25.88 9.80
CA GLN A 107 11.37 26.74 9.51
C GLN A 107 10.95 28.11 8.95
N LEU A 108 9.78 28.19 8.31
CA LEU A 108 9.19 29.42 7.85
C LEU A 108 8.20 29.90 8.92
N GLY A 109 8.66 30.77 9.83
CA GLY A 109 7.74 31.73 10.46
C GLY A 109 6.95 32.50 9.37
N PRO A 110 5.85 33.20 9.69
CA PRO A 110 4.78 33.65 8.75
C PRO A 110 5.19 34.51 7.53
N GLU A 111 6.46 34.66 7.24
CA GLU A 111 7.04 35.50 6.21
C GLU A 111 8.16 34.76 5.49
N SER A 112 7.79 33.89 4.53
CA SER A 112 8.50 33.73 3.24
C SER A 112 7.75 32.74 2.35
N ARG A 113 6.89 33.29 1.49
CA ARG A 113 6.36 32.61 0.31
C ARG A 113 7.39 32.75 -0.81
N ASP A 114 8.35 31.85 -0.91
CA ASP A 114 9.07 31.66 -2.18
C ASP A 114 9.58 30.22 -2.29
N GLY A 115 9.05 29.52 -3.28
CA GLY A 115 9.23 28.09 -3.46
C GLY A 115 10.56 27.73 -4.12
N LYS A 116 11.06 26.54 -3.76
CA LYS A 116 11.62 25.52 -4.66
C LYS A 116 12.09 24.34 -3.82
N GLY A 117 11.25 23.31 -3.79
CA GLY A 117 11.57 22.03 -3.13
C GLY A 117 11.16 20.85 -4.00
N ALA A 118 11.48 20.86 -5.29
CA ALA A 118 11.29 19.69 -6.15
C ALA A 118 12.58 18.87 -6.12
N SER A 119 12.62 17.82 -5.28
CA SER A 119 13.72 16.85 -5.23
C SER A 119 13.55 15.79 -6.33
N VAL A 120 14.67 15.51 -7.00
CA VAL A 120 14.94 14.75 -8.23
C VAL A 120 14.62 13.23 -8.16
N LEU A 121 13.57 12.79 -7.46
CA LEU A 121 13.20 11.36 -7.38
C LEU A 121 12.10 10.92 -8.37
N GLU A 122 11.85 11.73 -9.40
CA GLU A 122 10.91 11.43 -10.48
C GLU A 122 11.61 10.74 -11.66
N ARG A 123 12.17 9.55 -11.42
CA ARG A 123 12.55 8.67 -12.51
C ARG A 123 11.85 7.32 -12.37
N ALA A 124 10.84 7.16 -13.22
CA ALA A 124 10.19 5.93 -13.64
C ALA A 124 9.44 5.12 -12.55
N VAL A 125 8.22 5.54 -12.25
CA VAL A 125 7.12 4.59 -12.07
C VAL A 125 5.97 5.10 -12.93
N ASP A 126 5.70 4.35 -14.00
CA ASP A 126 4.64 4.56 -14.98
C ASP A 126 3.28 4.79 -14.30
N PRO A 127 2.63 5.95 -14.50
CA PRO A 127 1.24 6.14 -14.08
C PRO A 127 0.34 5.40 -15.06
N SER A 128 -0.12 4.20 -14.69
CA SER A 128 -1.23 3.58 -15.41
C SER A 128 -2.49 4.44 -15.20
N PRO A 129 -3.24 4.74 -16.27
CA PRO A 129 -4.20 5.85 -16.32
C PRO A 129 -5.45 5.61 -15.45
N ASP A 130 -5.94 6.71 -14.86
CA ASP A 130 -7.28 6.82 -14.30
C ASP A 130 -8.34 6.33 -15.30
N PRO A 131 -9.27 5.45 -14.90
CA PRO A 131 -10.43 5.14 -15.73
C PRO A 131 -11.51 6.21 -15.47
N GLU A 132 -11.38 7.38 -16.11
CA GLU A 132 -12.52 8.24 -16.39
C GLU A 132 -12.91 8.12 -17.87
N GLU A 133 -14.23 8.05 -18.09
CA GLU A 133 -14.99 8.09 -19.35
C GLU A 133 -15.11 6.80 -20.19
N ARG A 134 -16.05 5.91 -19.78
CA ARG A 134 -17.28 5.68 -20.56
C ARG A 134 -18.36 4.92 -19.80
#